data_AF-A0A8E2DWL1-F1
#
_entry.id   AF-A0A8E2DWL1-F1
#
_cell.length_a   1.000
_cell.length_b   1.000
_cell.length_c   1.000
_cell.angle_alpha   90.00
_cell.angle_beta   90.00
_cell.angle_gamma   90.00
#
_symmetry.space_group_name_H-M   'P 1'
#
loop_
_entity.id
_entity.type
_entity.pdbx_description
1 polymer ?
#
loop_
_entity_poly.entity_id
_entity_poly.type
_entity_poly.pdbx_seq_one_letter_code
_entity_poly.pdbx_strand_id
1 'polypeptide(L)'
;SLKADKKWSHIYKCFKASYELQYGFARFCFHCNEWITDEDKWTKHCQMHVDQPETLPLQCEPLFFRNALITPGLCPFCLGNPILPATERLHQFHYRAKWQQHL
;
A
#
# COMPACT_ATOMS: atom_id res chain seq x y z
N SER A 1 -22.12 -16.75 -0.25
CA SER A 1 -21.59 -15.75 -1.20
C SER A 1 -21.08 -14.54 -0.42
N LEU A 2 -19.87 -14.04 -0.69
CA LEU A 2 -19.35 -12.82 -0.04
C LEU A 2 -20.10 -11.57 -0.52
N LYS A 3 -20.45 -10.68 0.41
CA LYS A 3 -21.05 -9.38 0.05
C LYS A 3 -20.10 -8.56 -0.82
N ALA A 4 -20.64 -7.80 -1.77
CA ALA A 4 -19.86 -7.09 -2.78
C ALA A 4 -18.84 -6.12 -2.18
N ASP A 5 -19.19 -5.44 -1.08
CA ASP A 5 -18.34 -4.54 -0.31
C ASP A 5 -17.12 -5.23 0.35
N LYS A 6 -17.18 -6.54 0.54
CA LYS A 6 -16.10 -7.32 1.18
C LYS A 6 -15.21 -8.05 0.18
N LYS A 7 -15.66 -8.22 -1.06
CA LYS A 7 -14.97 -9.05 -2.08
C LYS A 7 -13.53 -8.63 -2.30
N TRP A 8 -13.28 -7.35 -2.60
CA TRP A 8 -11.93 -6.84 -2.84
C TRP A 8 -11.02 -7.09 -1.63
N SER A 9 -11.48 -6.71 -0.44
CA SER A 9 -10.69 -6.84 0.78
C SER A 9 -10.36 -8.30 1.12
N HIS A 10 -11.28 -9.22 0.81
CA HIS A 10 -11.07 -10.65 0.99
C HIS A 10 -10.04 -11.17 -0.01
N ILE A 11 -10.18 -10.85 -1.30
CA ILE A 11 -9.24 -11.27 -2.34
C ILE A 11 -7.82 -10.78 -2.01
N TYR A 12 -7.67 -9.50 -1.67
CA TYR A 12 -6.38 -8.94 -1.24
C TYR A 12 -5.78 -9.70 -0.06
N LYS A 13 -6.56 -9.93 1.00
CA LYS A 13 -6.09 -10.63 2.21
C LYS A 13 -5.76 -12.10 1.93
N CYS A 14 -6.52 -12.77 1.07
CA CYS A 14 -6.27 -14.15 0.66
C CYS A 14 -4.96 -14.28 -0.12
N PHE A 15 -4.72 -13.42 -1.12
CA PHE A 15 -3.44 -13.39 -1.81
C PHE A 15 -2.29 -13.07 -0.86
N LYS A 16 -2.44 -12.04 -0.03
CA LYS A 16 -1.44 -11.69 0.99
C LYS A 16 -1.07 -12.88 1.86
N ALA A 17 -2.06 -13.56 2.42
CA ALA A 17 -1.86 -14.73 3.26
C ALA A 17 -1.18 -15.89 2.50
N SER A 18 -1.55 -16.11 1.24
CA SER A 18 -0.90 -17.12 0.40
C SER A 18 0.57 -16.82 0.13
N TYR A 19 0.90 -15.57 -0.19
CA TYR A 19 2.29 -15.15 -0.39
C TYR A 19 3.09 -15.17 0.92
N GLU A 20 2.53 -14.69 2.03
CA GLU A 20 3.19 -14.75 3.34
C GLU A 20 3.42 -16.20 3.79
N LEU A 21 2.50 -17.13 3.49
CA LEU A 21 2.67 -18.55 3.77
C LEU A 21 3.84 -19.16 2.96
N GLN A 22 4.00 -18.75 1.70
CA GLN A 22 5.01 -19.31 0.80
C GLN A 22 6.40 -18.68 0.99
N TYR A 23 6.47 -17.38 1.24
CA TYR A 23 7.72 -16.61 1.23
C TYR A 23 8.10 -16.00 2.59
N GLY A 24 7.23 -16.10 3.60
CA GLY A 24 7.43 -15.47 4.92
C GLY A 24 7.16 -13.97 4.96
N PHE A 25 7.17 -13.30 3.80
CA PHE A 25 6.87 -11.88 3.65
C PHE A 25 6.07 -11.62 2.37
N ALA A 26 5.14 -10.67 2.44
CA ALA A 26 4.46 -10.16 1.24
C ALA A 26 3.94 -8.74 1.46
N ARG A 27 4.30 -7.83 0.57
CA ARG A 27 3.72 -6.50 0.45
C ARG A 27 3.31 -6.25 -0.98
N PHE A 28 2.18 -5.58 -1.15
CA PHE A 28 1.68 -5.23 -2.47
C PHE A 28 1.93 -3.75 -2.70
N CYS A 29 2.61 -3.41 -3.79
CA CYS A 29 2.68 -2.03 -4.25
C CYS A 29 1.46 -1.74 -5.11
N PHE A 30 0.56 -0.86 -4.66
CA PHE A 30 -0.60 -0.47 -5.46
C PHE A 30 -0.20 0.39 -6.66
N HIS A 31 0.88 1.16 -6.55
CA HIS A 31 1.37 2.00 -7.65
C HIS A 31 1.94 1.17 -8.80
N CYS A 32 2.67 0.09 -8.48
CA CYS A 32 3.24 -0.82 -9.48
C CYS A 32 2.33 -2.02 -9.80
N ASN A 33 1.24 -2.21 -9.04
CA ASN A 33 0.35 -3.36 -9.13
C ASN A 33 1.10 -4.71 -9.01
N GLU A 34 2.03 -4.80 -8.04
CA GLU A 34 2.97 -5.92 -7.90
C GLU A 34 3.06 -6.41 -6.45
N TRP A 35 3.16 -7.74 -6.28
CA TRP A 35 3.51 -8.37 -5.00
C TRP A 35 5.02 -8.50 -4.87
N ILE A 36 5.57 -7.97 -3.79
CA ILE A 36 6.98 -8.06 -3.42
C ILE A 36 7.08 -8.93 -2.19
N THR A 37 7.78 -10.05 -2.33
CA THR A 37 7.80 -11.16 -1.36
C THR A 37 9.09 -11.26 -0.55
N ASP A 38 9.95 -10.26 -0.69
CA ASP A 38 11.23 -10.14 0.00
C ASP A 38 11.32 -8.75 0.64
N GLU A 39 11.74 -8.70 1.91
CA GLU A 39 11.71 -7.48 2.72
C GLU A 39 12.75 -6.45 2.25
N ASP A 40 13.94 -6.90 1.84
CA ASP A 40 14.98 -6.02 1.30
C ASP A 40 14.57 -5.44 -0.05
N LYS A 41 13.95 -6.28 -0.91
CA LYS A 41 13.37 -5.81 -2.18
C LYS A 41 12.24 -4.82 -1.94
N TRP A 42 11.39 -5.04 -0.94
CA TRP A 42 10.33 -4.09 -0.59
C TRP A 42 10.91 -2.74 -0.15
N THR A 43 11.94 -2.77 0.70
CA THR A 43 12.61 -1.55 1.18
C THR A 43 13.23 -0.76 0.02
N LYS A 44 13.98 -1.44 -0.86
CA LYS A 44 14.56 -0.82 -2.07
C LYS A 44 13.49 -0.29 -3.01
N HIS A 45 12.41 -1.03 -3.19
CA HIS A 45 11.28 -0.62 -4.02
C HIS A 45 10.61 0.65 -3.47
N CYS A 46 10.38 0.73 -2.16
CA CYS A 46 9.87 1.95 -1.52
C CYS A 46 10.83 3.14 -1.73
N GLN A 47 12.13 2.91 -1.62
CA GLN A 47 13.13 3.97 -1.82
C GLN A 47 13.07 4.53 -3.25
N MET A 48 12.88 3.69 -4.26
CA MET A 48 12.73 4.16 -5.65
C MET A 48 11.56 5.15 -5.82
N HIS A 49 10.41 4.89 -5.19
CA HIS A 49 9.27 5.82 -5.22
C HIS A 49 9.55 7.11 -4.44
N VAL A 50 10.27 6.99 -3.32
CA VAL A 50 10.64 8.14 -2.49
C VAL A 50 11.64 9.06 -3.20
N ASP A 51 12.55 8.48 -3.98
CA ASP A 51 13.56 9.22 -4.76
C ASP A 51 12.96 9.88 -6.02
N GLN A 52 11.82 9.36 -6.51
CA GLN A 52 11.10 9.86 -7.67
C GLN A 52 9.63 10.15 -7.31
N PRO A 53 9.36 11.10 -6.39
CA PRO A 53 8.01 11.33 -5.87
C PRO A 53 7.00 11.75 -6.96
N GLU A 54 7.46 12.21 -8.13
CA GLU A 54 6.64 12.46 -9.31
C GLU A 54 5.99 11.19 -9.89
N THR A 55 6.48 9.99 -9.55
CA THR A 55 5.84 8.71 -9.92
C THR A 55 4.65 8.37 -9.03
N LEU A 56 4.45 9.11 -7.95
CA LEU A 56 3.33 8.91 -7.02
C LEU A 56 2.11 9.78 -7.39
N PRO A 57 0.89 9.31 -7.07
CA PRO A 57 -0.32 10.10 -7.26
C PRO A 57 -0.26 11.39 -6.46
N LEU A 58 -0.67 12.49 -7.08
CA LEU A 58 -0.82 13.79 -6.39
C LEU A 58 -1.88 13.72 -5.26
N GLN A 59 -2.87 12.84 -5.41
CA GLN A 59 -3.92 12.64 -4.41
C GLN A 59 -3.47 11.60 -3.38
N CYS A 60 -3.24 12.07 -2.14
CA CYS A 60 -2.87 11.24 -1.01
C CYS A 60 -4.06 10.49 -0.37
N GLU A 61 -5.31 10.83 -0.71
CA GLU A 61 -6.46 10.14 -0.14
C GLU A 61 -6.68 8.76 -0.78
N PRO A 62 -7.10 7.73 -0.02
CA PRO A 62 -7.44 6.44 -0.62
C PRO A 62 -8.67 6.56 -1.55
N LEU A 63 -8.51 6.13 -2.80
CA LEU A 63 -9.57 6.12 -3.80
C LEU A 63 -10.20 4.72 -3.91
N PHE A 64 -11.53 4.67 -3.87
CA PHE A 64 -12.28 3.43 -4.05
C PHE A 64 -13.21 3.53 -5.25
N PHE A 65 -13.30 2.46 -6.04
CA PHE A 65 -14.28 2.31 -7.11
C PHE A 65 -15.03 1.00 -6.93
N ARG A 66 -16.37 1.06 -6.90
CA ARG A 66 -17.24 -0.13 -6.71
C ARG A 66 -16.81 -1.02 -5.52
N ASN A 67 -16.45 -0.41 -4.41
CA ASN A 67 -15.94 -1.05 -3.18
C ASN A 67 -14.57 -1.76 -3.31
N ALA A 68 -13.82 -1.53 -4.39
CA ALA A 68 -12.43 -1.95 -4.53
C ALA A 68 -11.50 -0.74 -4.32
N LEU A 69 -10.41 -0.94 -3.58
CA LEU A 69 -9.36 0.07 -3.46
C LEU A 69 -8.60 0.15 -4.79
N ILE A 70 -8.49 1.36 -5.33
CA ILE A 70 -7.77 1.65 -6.57
C ILE A 70 -6.41 2.25 -6.24
N THR A 71 -6.39 3.29 -5.39
CA THR A 71 -5.15 3.90 -4.88
C THR A 71 -5.18 3.85 -3.35
N PRO A 72 -4.06 3.50 -2.69
CA PRO A 72 -3.98 3.54 -1.25
C PRO A 72 -3.91 4.99 -0.79
N GLY A 73 -4.27 5.24 0.47
CA GLY A 73 -3.91 6.50 1.09
C GLY A 73 -2.42 6.56 1.34
N LEU A 74 -1.82 7.72 1.15
CA LEU A 74 -0.45 8.06 1.56
C LEU A 74 -0.51 9.20 2.56
N CYS A 75 0.37 9.20 3.55
CA CYS A 75 0.49 10.34 4.45
C CYS A 75 1.48 11.35 3.85
N PRO A 76 1.06 12.56 3.47
CA PRO A 76 1.99 13.55 2.89
C PRO A 76 3.09 13.95 3.88
N PHE A 77 2.79 13.94 5.19
CA PHE A 77 3.78 14.25 6.24
C PHE A 77 4.84 13.15 6.35
N CYS A 78 4.45 11.87 6.36
CA CYS A 78 5.41 10.77 6.36
C CYS A 78 6.21 10.74 5.06
N LEU A 79 5.55 10.93 3.91
CA LEU A 79 6.23 10.92 2.61
C LEU A 79 7.35 11.97 2.54
N GLY A 80 7.09 13.17 3.08
CA GLY A 80 8.06 14.27 3.15
C GLY A 80 9.07 14.19 4.31
N ASN A 81 8.97 13.21 5.22
CA ASN A 81 9.85 13.15 6.40
C ASN A 81 11.13 12.34 6.09
N PRO A 82 12.31 12.98 5.99
CA PRO A 82 13.56 12.31 5.63
C PRO A 82 14.12 11.43 6.75
N ILE A 83 13.62 11.54 7.98
CA ILE A 83 14.09 10.75 9.14
C ILE A 83 13.46 9.35 9.12
N LEU A 84 12.30 9.19 8.48
CA LEU A 84 11.61 7.91 8.41
C LEU A 84 12.22 7.00 7.34
N PRO A 85 12.24 5.67 7.55
CA PRO A 85 12.62 4.73 6.51
C PRO A 85 11.62 4.77 5.35
N ALA A 86 12.07 4.46 4.13
CA ALA A 86 11.24 4.53 2.93
C ALA A 86 9.93 3.71 3.03
N THR A 87 9.96 2.58 3.74
CA THR A 87 8.78 1.73 3.97
C THR A 87 7.72 2.40 4.86
N GLU A 88 8.12 3.29 5.77
CA GLU A 88 7.20 4.10 6.58
C GLU A 88 6.76 5.36 5.84
N ARG A 89 7.68 6.01 5.09
CA ARG A 89 7.36 7.15 4.22
C ARG A 89 6.29 6.78 3.19
N LEU A 90 6.38 5.57 2.63
CA LEU A 90 5.44 5.02 1.65
C LEU A 90 4.37 4.11 2.28
N HIS A 91 3.98 4.33 3.53
CA HIS A 91 2.93 3.51 4.15
C HIS A 91 1.60 3.64 3.39
N GLN A 92 1.11 2.50 2.87
CA GLN A 92 -0.11 2.43 2.06
C GLN A 92 -1.33 2.13 2.93
N PHE A 93 -2.19 3.12 3.15
CA PHE A 93 -3.41 2.95 3.93
C PHE A 93 -4.54 2.37 3.06
N HIS A 94 -4.98 1.15 3.37
CA HIS A 94 -6.04 0.49 2.60
C HIS A 94 -7.46 0.90 2.98
N TYR A 95 -7.62 1.65 4.08
CA TYR A 95 -8.90 2.01 4.64
C TYR A 95 -8.94 3.50 4.95
N ARG A 96 -9.98 4.19 4.47
CA ARG A 96 -10.15 5.64 4.67
C ARG A 96 -10.12 6.04 6.14
N ALA A 97 -10.81 5.31 7.01
CA ALA A 97 -10.83 5.61 8.45
C ALA A 97 -9.43 5.50 9.11
N LYS A 98 -8.59 4.57 8.65
CA LYS A 98 -7.22 4.41 9.18
C LYS A 98 -6.28 5.49 8.68
N TRP A 99 -6.43 5.90 7.41
CA TRP A 99 -5.71 7.04 6.86
C TRP A 99 -6.07 8.34 7.60
N GLN A 100 -7.36 8.62 7.78
CA GLN A 100 -7.85 9.80 8.50
C GLN A 100 -7.42 9.86 9.96
N GLN A 101 -7.34 8.69 10.64
CA GLN A 101 -6.87 8.62 12.03
C GLN A 101 -5.36 8.91 12.16
N HIS A 102 -4.59 8.68 11.09
CA HIS A 102 -3.14 8.85 11.10
C HIS A 102 -2.69 10.27 10.75
N LEU A 103 -3.44 10.97 9.89
CA LEU A 103 -3.20 12.39 9.57
C LEU A 103 -3.28 13.27 10.82
#